data_AF-A0A0R1GFK9-F1
#
_entry.id   AF-A0A0R1GFK9-F1
#
_cell.length_a   1.000
_cell.length_b   1.000
_cell.length_c   1.000
_cell.angle_alpha   90.00
_cell.angle_beta   90.00
_cell.angle_gamma   90.00
#
_symmetry.space_group_name_H-M   'P 1'
#
loop_
_entity.id
_entity.type
_entity.pdbx_description
1 polymer ?
#
loop_
_entity_poly.entity_id
_entity_poly.type
_entity_poly.pdbx_seq_one_letter_code
_entity_poly.pdbx_strand_id
1 'polypeptide(L)'
;MVNNSGLIWLGKTYLLSKFTVLLLSISFYFMNYQVICWNFTAAYGLASKMKIIPILESIMNIGVSLVFLKVFHFGINGVILGTIFSTILTVGWQTPFIIFKYGFKQKFLDFFIVYIKDVCSMIIVFGIGWQLSSLFLNRVHAVTTLFINGVLALLIGGIIPVIFYCKSAVFKSLVHRLTNN
;
A
#
# COMPACT_ATOMS: atom_id res chain seq x y z
N MET A 1 21.55 -20.07 9.59
CA MET A 1 22.33 -18.82 9.43
C MET A 1 21.45 -17.81 8.74
N VAL A 2 21.07 -16.77 9.48
CA VAL A 2 19.99 -15.83 9.16
C VAL A 2 20.58 -14.61 8.42
N ASN A 3 19.91 -14.19 7.34
CA ASN A 3 20.06 -12.92 6.60
C ASN A 3 21.36 -12.68 5.82
N ASN A 4 21.56 -13.21 4.60
CA ASN A 4 22.77 -12.93 3.81
C ASN A 4 22.62 -11.93 2.63
N SER A 5 21.48 -11.25 2.46
CA SER A 5 21.32 -10.24 1.38
C SER A 5 21.62 -8.82 1.85
N GLY A 6 21.07 -8.39 2.99
CA GLY A 6 21.40 -7.07 3.59
C GLY A 6 22.84 -6.99 4.13
N LEU A 7 23.42 -8.15 4.42
CA LEU A 7 24.78 -8.31 4.94
C LEU A 7 25.87 -7.91 3.93
N ILE A 8 25.58 -8.00 2.63
CA ILE A 8 26.51 -7.67 1.54
C ILE A 8 26.61 -6.15 1.33
N TRP A 9 25.57 -5.38 1.66
CA TRP A 9 25.48 -3.95 1.30
C TRP A 9 25.51 -2.98 2.50
N LEU A 10 24.95 -3.38 3.65
CA LEU A 10 24.77 -2.48 4.80
C LEU A 10 25.44 -2.98 6.09
N GLY A 11 25.91 -4.24 6.12
CA GLY A 11 26.46 -4.85 7.33
C GLY A 11 25.38 -5.31 8.33
N LYS A 12 25.75 -6.18 9.30
CA LYS A 12 24.79 -6.80 10.24
C LYS A 12 24.03 -5.78 11.11
N THR A 13 24.61 -4.61 11.31
CA THR A 13 24.11 -3.54 12.20
C THR A 13 22.90 -2.79 11.64
N TYR A 14 22.60 -2.91 10.35
CA TYR A 14 21.50 -2.19 9.67
C TYR A 14 20.37 -3.13 9.21
N LEU A 15 20.38 -4.38 9.66
CA LEU A 15 19.30 -5.31 9.40
C LEU A 15 18.02 -4.86 10.14
N LEU A 16 17.08 -4.30 9.38
CA LEU A 16 15.75 -3.99 9.87
C LEU A 16 15.06 -5.25 10.41
N SER A 17 14.35 -5.12 11.52
CA SER A 17 13.56 -6.21 12.06
C SER A 17 12.47 -6.62 11.06
N LYS A 18 12.09 -7.90 11.05
CA LYS A 18 10.98 -8.39 10.20
C LYS A 18 9.70 -7.57 10.39
N PHE A 19 9.45 -7.11 11.61
CA PHE A 19 8.32 -6.25 11.94
C PHE A 19 8.44 -4.86 11.29
N THR A 20 9.63 -4.24 11.35
CA THR A 20 9.86 -2.95 10.68
C THR A 20 9.70 -3.05 9.17
N VAL A 21 10.18 -4.13 8.56
CA VAL A 21 10.00 -4.38 7.12
C VAL A 21 8.52 -4.54 6.75
N LEU A 22 7.74 -5.23 7.58
CA LEU A 22 6.29 -5.35 7.38
C LEU A 22 5.60 -3.98 7.42
N LEU A 23 5.91 -3.17 8.44
CA LEU A 23 5.38 -1.81 8.57
C LEU A 23 5.76 -0.92 7.38
N LEU A 24 7.02 -0.94 6.95
CA LEU A 24 7.47 -0.20 5.77
C LEU A 24 6.72 -0.65 4.51
N SER A 25 6.49 -1.94 4.35
CA SER A 25 5.78 -2.47 3.17
C SER A 25 4.32 -2.01 3.13
N ILE A 26 3.65 -1.99 4.30
CA ILE A 26 2.28 -1.45 4.43
C ILE A 26 2.27 0.06 4.14
N SER A 27 3.20 0.83 4.72
CA SER A 27 3.33 2.26 4.48
C SER A 27 3.58 2.56 3.00
N PHE A 28 4.44 1.78 2.35
CA PHE A 28 4.71 1.89 0.91
C PHE A 28 3.47 1.60 0.06
N TYR A 29 2.67 0.61 0.43
CA TYR A 29 1.39 0.35 -0.26
C TYR A 29 0.48 1.58 -0.21
N PHE A 30 0.27 2.14 0.98
CA PHE A 30 -0.58 3.32 1.14
C PHE A 30 -0.05 4.53 0.36
N MET A 31 1.27 4.73 0.34
CA MET A 31 1.91 5.77 -0.47
C MET A 31 1.56 5.61 -1.96
N ASN A 32 1.67 4.39 -2.51
CA ASN A 32 1.31 4.14 -3.90
C ASN A 32 -0.19 4.29 -4.16
N TYR A 33 -1.04 3.85 -3.23
CA TYR A 33 -2.49 4.04 -3.32
C TYR A 33 -2.85 5.54 -3.41
N GLN A 34 -2.20 6.39 -2.62
CA GLN A 34 -2.41 7.83 -2.68
C GLN A 34 -1.98 8.46 -4.00
N VAL A 35 -0.87 8.00 -4.60
CA VAL A 35 -0.43 8.49 -5.92
C VAL A 35 -1.52 8.26 -6.97
N ILE A 36 -2.20 7.09 -6.94
CA ILE A 36 -3.33 6.81 -7.83
C ILE A 36 -4.46 7.82 -7.58
N CYS A 37 -4.82 8.07 -6.32
CA CYS A 37 -5.83 9.06 -5.98
C CYS A 37 -5.46 10.46 -6.48
N TRP A 38 -4.21 10.90 -6.33
CA TRP A 38 -3.76 12.21 -6.82
C TRP A 38 -3.87 12.35 -8.33
N ASN A 39 -3.56 11.28 -9.08
CA ASN A 39 -3.75 11.27 -10.53
C ASN A 39 -5.22 11.46 -10.92
N PHE A 40 -6.15 10.79 -10.23
CA PHE A 40 -7.58 11.01 -10.44
C PHE A 40 -8.02 12.42 -10.04
N THR A 41 -7.54 12.94 -8.90
CA THR A 41 -7.82 14.30 -8.46
C THR A 41 -7.38 15.34 -9.49
N ALA A 42 -6.19 15.16 -10.08
CA ALA A 42 -5.68 16.02 -11.13
C ALA A 42 -6.55 15.92 -12.39
N ALA A 43 -6.88 14.70 -12.83
CA ALA A 43 -7.72 14.48 -14.01
C ALA A 43 -9.13 15.08 -13.89
N TYR A 44 -9.72 15.05 -12.69
CA TYR A 44 -11.07 15.58 -12.43
C TYR A 44 -11.09 17.03 -11.91
N GLY A 45 -9.94 17.68 -11.77
CA GLY A 45 -9.86 19.06 -11.28
C GLY A 45 -10.31 19.25 -9.82
N LEU A 46 -10.16 18.22 -8.97
CA LEU A 46 -10.69 18.19 -7.60
C LEU A 46 -9.73 18.75 -6.55
N ALA A 47 -8.59 19.31 -6.95
CA ALA A 47 -7.55 19.79 -6.03
C ALA A 47 -8.08 20.80 -5.00
N SER A 48 -9.05 21.64 -5.36
CA SER A 48 -9.68 22.60 -4.45
C SER A 48 -10.39 21.95 -3.27
N LYS A 49 -10.98 20.76 -3.47
CA LYS A 49 -11.70 20.02 -2.44
C LYS A 49 -10.79 19.24 -1.50
N MET A 50 -9.53 19.02 -1.88
CA MET A 50 -8.57 18.21 -1.11
C MET A 50 -7.59 19.04 -0.28
N LYS A 51 -7.57 20.37 -0.41
CA LYS A 51 -6.57 21.26 0.20
C LYS A 51 -6.34 21.06 1.70
N ILE A 52 -7.40 20.78 2.47
CA ILE A 52 -7.32 20.66 3.93
C ILE A 52 -6.82 19.29 4.39
N ILE A 53 -6.96 18.26 3.55
CA ILE A 53 -6.72 16.87 3.94
C ILE A 53 -5.23 16.61 4.24
N PRO A 54 -4.26 17.06 3.41
CA PRO A 54 -2.83 16.89 3.70
C PRO A 54 -2.38 17.59 4.99
N ILE A 55 -3.02 18.72 5.33
CA ILE A 55 -2.72 19.45 6.58
C ILE A 55 -3.17 18.61 7.77
N LEU A 56 -4.39 18.07 7.73
CA LEU A 56 -4.91 17.18 8.77
C LEU A 56 -4.07 15.90 8.89
N GLU A 57 -3.66 15.31 7.77
CA GLU A 57 -2.76 14.15 7.77
C GLU A 57 -1.44 14.46 8.45
N SER A 58 -0.81 15.58 8.12
CA SER A 58 0.50 15.98 8.68
C SER A 58 0.42 16.22 10.19
N ILE A 59 -0.63 16.88 10.67
CA ILE A 59 -0.86 17.10 12.10
C ILE A 59 -1.07 15.75 12.81
N MET A 60 -1.91 14.88 12.25
CA MET A 60 -2.17 13.56 12.81
C MET A 60 -0.90 12.69 12.81
N ASN A 61 -0.10 12.77 11.74
CA ASN A 61 1.15 12.02 11.59
C ASN A 61 2.15 12.36 12.71
N ILE A 62 2.38 13.65 12.94
CA ILE A 62 3.28 14.11 14.01
C ILE A 62 2.71 13.72 15.38
N GLY A 63 1.42 13.97 15.62
CA GLY A 63 0.77 13.67 16.89
C GLY A 63 0.84 12.19 17.25
N VAL A 64 0.43 11.31 16.33
CA VAL A 64 0.44 9.86 16.55
C VAL A 64 1.87 9.32 16.62
N SER A 65 2.80 9.81 15.80
CA SER A 65 4.22 9.42 15.87
C SER A 65 4.83 9.77 17.22
N LEU A 66 4.54 10.97 17.76
CA LEU A 66 5.03 11.37 19.09
C LEU A 66 4.44 10.51 20.20
N VAL A 67 3.17 10.13 20.10
CA VAL A 67 2.53 9.20 21.05
C VAL A 67 3.24 7.84 21.00
N PHE A 68 3.43 7.25 19.82
CA PHE A 68 4.14 5.97 19.70
C PHE A 68 5.61 6.03 20.12
N LEU A 69 6.28 7.16 19.89
CA LEU A 69 7.68 7.34 20.26
C LEU A 69 7.85 7.51 21.78
N LYS A 70 7.07 8.41 22.39
CA LYS A 70 7.26 8.80 23.80
C LYS A 70 6.51 7.90 24.79
N VAL A 71 5.32 7.41 24.44
CA VAL A 71 4.51 6.57 25.35
C VAL A 71 4.90 5.11 25.20
N PHE A 72 4.93 4.61 23.96
CA PHE A 72 5.13 3.19 23.67
C PHE A 72 6.59 2.80 23.41
N HIS A 73 7.51 3.77 23.33
CA HIS A 73 8.95 3.54 23.15
C HIS A 73 9.29 2.69 21.90
N PHE A 74 8.51 2.81 20.82
CA PHE A 74 8.66 1.99 19.62
C PHE A 74 9.77 2.45 18.65
N GLY A 75 10.51 3.52 18.97
CA GLY A 75 11.59 4.04 18.13
C GLY A 75 11.11 4.28 16.69
N ILE A 76 11.85 3.77 15.70
CA ILE A 76 11.52 3.91 14.28
C ILE A 76 10.18 3.25 13.90
N ASN A 77 9.81 2.13 14.55
CA ASN A 77 8.52 1.47 14.29
C ASN A 77 7.36 2.38 14.68
N GLY A 78 7.53 3.20 15.72
CA GLY A 78 6.52 4.16 16.17
C GLY A 78 6.25 5.25 15.15
N VAL A 79 7.30 5.76 14.48
CA VAL A 79 7.18 6.76 13.42
C VAL A 79 6.49 6.18 12.18
N ILE A 80 6.85 4.95 11.78
CA ILE A 80 6.22 4.28 10.64
C ILE A 80 4.75 3.97 10.94
N LEU A 81 4.43 3.49 12.16
CA LEU A 81 3.06 3.30 12.61
C LEU A 81 2.28 4.61 12.61
N GLY A 82 2.88 5.71 13.09
CA GLY A 82 2.28 7.04 13.04
C GLY A 82 1.89 7.43 11.62
N THR A 83 2.72 7.08 10.64
CA THR A 83 2.43 7.28 9.21
C THR A 83 1.27 6.44 8.72
N ILE A 84 1.27 5.13 8.99
CA ILE A 84 0.18 4.24 8.57
C ILE A 84 -1.15 4.71 9.18
N PHE A 85 -1.17 4.98 10.49
CA PHE A 85 -2.38 5.41 11.18
C PHE A 85 -2.87 6.78 10.74
N SER A 86 -1.98 7.77 10.57
CA SER A 86 -2.39 9.09 10.07
C SER A 86 -3.01 8.98 8.69
N THR A 87 -2.39 8.20 7.80
CA THR A 87 -2.87 7.99 6.44
C THR A 87 -4.25 7.32 6.45
N ILE A 88 -4.42 6.21 7.19
CA ILE A 88 -5.70 5.50 7.26
C ILE A 88 -6.80 6.41 7.83
N LEU A 89 -6.51 7.20 8.86
CA LEU A 89 -7.52 8.02 9.52
C LEU A 89 -7.91 9.27 8.73
N THR A 90 -7.03 9.76 7.85
CA THR A 90 -7.23 11.00 7.10
C THR A 90 -7.41 10.71 5.61
N VAL A 91 -6.36 10.82 4.81
CA VAL A 91 -6.39 10.73 3.33
C VAL A 91 -6.87 9.37 2.80
N GLY A 92 -6.67 8.27 3.54
CA GLY A 92 -6.87 6.90 3.05
C GLY A 92 -8.30 6.61 2.59
N TRP A 93 -9.31 7.14 3.29
CA TRP A 93 -10.71 7.00 2.92
C TRP A 93 -11.32 8.30 2.37
N GLN A 94 -10.86 9.46 2.85
CA GLN A 94 -11.43 10.76 2.46
C GLN A 94 -11.15 11.08 1.00
N THR A 95 -9.93 10.81 0.53
CA THR A 95 -9.50 11.09 -0.84
C THR A 95 -10.31 10.27 -1.86
N PRO A 96 -10.38 8.93 -1.76
CA PRO A 96 -11.17 8.15 -2.71
C PRO A 96 -12.67 8.45 -2.57
N PHE A 97 -13.19 8.72 -1.37
CA PHE A 97 -14.59 9.15 -1.21
C PHE A 97 -14.90 10.43 -2.00
N ILE A 98 -14.03 11.44 -1.95
CA ILE A 98 -14.19 12.70 -2.72
C ILE A 98 -14.15 12.41 -4.22
N ILE A 99 -13.24 11.56 -4.69
CA ILE A 99 -13.13 11.18 -6.10
C ILE A 99 -14.41 10.48 -6.57
N PHE A 100 -14.92 9.51 -5.81
CA PHE A 100 -16.15 8.79 -6.16
C PHE A 100 -17.37 9.69 -6.18
N LYS A 101 -17.50 10.58 -5.19
CA LYS A 101 -18.65 11.49 -5.06
C LYS A 101 -18.63 12.61 -6.11
N TYR A 102 -17.50 13.27 -6.31
CA TYR A 102 -17.42 14.47 -7.16
C TYR A 102 -16.85 14.21 -8.55
N GLY A 103 -15.94 13.26 -8.71
CA GLY A 103 -15.36 12.86 -10.00
C GLY A 103 -16.24 11.86 -10.74
N PHE A 104 -16.50 10.70 -10.12
CA PHE A 104 -17.29 9.63 -10.74
C PHE A 104 -18.81 9.83 -10.62
N LYS A 105 -19.27 10.72 -9.74
CA LYS A 105 -20.70 10.96 -9.45
C LYS A 105 -21.47 9.67 -9.11
N GLN A 106 -20.80 8.74 -8.43
CA GLN A 106 -21.36 7.44 -8.03
C GLN A 106 -21.92 7.47 -6.61
N LYS A 107 -22.74 6.48 -6.26
CA LYS A 107 -23.32 6.35 -4.92
C LYS A 107 -22.24 5.91 -3.92
N PHE A 108 -22.44 6.27 -2.65
CA PHE A 108 -21.54 5.87 -1.56
C PHE A 108 -21.36 4.35 -1.44
N LEU A 109 -22.42 3.58 -1.71
CA LEU A 109 -22.35 2.12 -1.67
C LEU A 109 -21.40 1.54 -2.72
N ASP A 110 -21.35 2.12 -3.92
CA ASP A 110 -20.45 1.67 -4.99
C ASP A 110 -18.99 1.91 -4.58
N PHE A 111 -18.70 3.06 -3.97
CA PHE A 111 -17.41 3.35 -3.35
C PHE A 111 -17.05 2.33 -2.27
N PHE A 112 -17.96 2.06 -1.34
CA PHE A 112 -17.70 1.15 -0.21
C PHE A 112 -17.36 -0.27 -0.69
N ILE A 113 -18.06 -0.78 -1.71
CA ILE A 113 -17.79 -2.09 -2.30
C ILE A 113 -16.40 -2.14 -2.93
N VAL A 114 -16.01 -1.11 -3.70
CA VAL A 114 -14.67 -1.04 -4.32
C VAL A 114 -13.60 -0.94 -3.25
N TYR A 115 -13.80 -0.10 -2.24
CA TYR A 115 -12.85 0.07 -1.14
C TYR A 115 -12.61 -1.23 -0.37
N ILE A 116 -13.67 -1.98 -0.05
CA ILE A 116 -13.54 -3.29 0.61
C ILE A 116 -12.80 -4.29 -0.30
N LYS A 117 -13.07 -4.29 -1.61
CA LYS A 117 -12.32 -5.14 -2.56
C LYS A 117 -10.83 -4.81 -2.58
N ASP A 118 -10.48 -3.53 -2.59
CA ASP A 118 -9.07 -3.08 -2.53
C ASP A 118 -8.40 -3.56 -1.24
N VAL A 119 -9.04 -3.35 -0.09
CA VAL A 119 -8.51 -3.81 1.22
C VAL A 119 -8.37 -5.33 1.27
N CYS A 120 -9.36 -6.09 0.79
CA CYS A 120 -9.27 -7.55 0.72
C CYS A 120 -8.13 -7.99 -0.20
N SER A 121 -7.99 -7.38 -1.38
CA SER A 121 -6.91 -7.70 -2.32
C SER A 121 -5.53 -7.44 -1.69
N MET A 122 -5.38 -6.31 -0.98
CA MET A 122 -4.17 -5.95 -0.26
C MET A 122 -3.83 -7.02 0.79
N ILE A 123 -4.78 -7.39 1.66
CA ILE A 123 -4.56 -8.37 2.72
C ILE A 123 -4.10 -9.71 2.14
N ILE A 124 -4.72 -10.17 1.05
CA ILE A 124 -4.36 -11.44 0.40
C ILE A 124 -2.95 -11.36 -0.21
N VAL A 125 -2.62 -10.29 -0.94
CA VAL A 125 -1.29 -10.08 -1.54
C VAL A 125 -0.20 -10.08 -0.46
N PHE A 126 -0.41 -9.33 0.63
CA PHE A 126 0.54 -9.30 1.75
C PHE A 126 0.64 -10.64 2.47
N GLY A 127 -0.48 -11.32 2.72
CA GLY A 127 -0.50 -12.62 3.39
C GLY A 127 0.23 -13.71 2.60
N ILE A 128 -0.04 -13.80 1.30
CA ILE A 128 0.62 -14.76 0.41
C ILE A 128 2.10 -14.40 0.24
N GLY A 129 2.43 -13.12 0.06
CA GLY A 129 3.81 -12.64 -0.04
C GLY A 129 4.64 -12.97 1.20
N TRP A 130 4.05 -12.78 2.39
CA TRP A 130 4.68 -13.13 3.65
C TRP A 130 4.96 -14.63 3.74
N GLN A 131 3.97 -15.46 3.44
CA GLN A 131 4.11 -16.92 3.49
C GLN A 131 5.18 -17.42 2.53
N LEU A 132 5.19 -16.95 1.29
CA LEU A 132 6.19 -17.34 0.29
C LEU A 132 7.60 -16.90 0.69
N SER A 133 7.75 -15.67 1.17
CA SER A 133 9.06 -15.16 1.62
C SER A 133 9.67 -16.06 2.71
N SER A 134 8.83 -16.61 3.60
CA SER A 134 9.27 -17.49 4.68
C SER A 134 9.78 -18.86 4.19
N LEU A 135 9.28 -19.36 3.05
CA LEU A 135 9.64 -20.67 2.49
C LEU A 135 10.99 -20.66 1.77
N PHE A 136 11.32 -19.56 1.07
CA PHE A 136 12.52 -19.47 0.25
C PHE A 136 13.75 -18.91 0.98
N LEU A 137 13.58 -18.23 2.12
CA LEU A 137 14.67 -17.57 2.86
C LEU A 137 15.77 -18.51 3.39
N ASN A 138 15.51 -19.81 3.51
CA ASN A 138 16.45 -20.77 4.11
C ASN A 138 17.09 -21.77 3.13
N ARG A 139 16.74 -21.75 1.83
CA ARG A 139 17.14 -22.81 0.89
C ARG A 139 18.12 -22.39 -0.21
N VAL A 140 18.30 -21.09 -0.47
CA VAL A 140 19.06 -20.59 -1.64
C VAL A 140 19.99 -19.42 -1.25
N HIS A 141 21.02 -19.18 -2.07
CA HIS A 141 21.88 -18.00 -1.97
C HIS A 141 21.06 -16.70 -1.97
N ALA A 142 21.51 -15.71 -1.19
CA ALA A 142 20.72 -14.54 -0.83
C ALA A 142 20.27 -13.67 -2.02
N VAL A 143 21.10 -13.52 -3.04
CA VAL A 143 20.77 -12.75 -4.26
C VAL A 143 19.67 -13.46 -5.07
N THR A 144 19.78 -14.78 -5.22
CA THR A 144 18.77 -15.59 -5.91
C THR A 144 17.42 -15.54 -5.18
N THR A 145 17.44 -15.62 -3.84
CA THR A 145 16.24 -15.49 -3.01
C THR A 145 15.57 -14.12 -3.17
N LEU A 146 16.36 -13.03 -3.25
CA LEU A 146 15.82 -11.70 -3.53
C LEU A 146 15.13 -11.64 -4.91
N PHE A 147 15.78 -12.16 -5.95
CA PHE A 147 15.24 -12.15 -7.30
C PHE A 147 13.93 -12.94 -7.40
N ILE A 148 13.91 -14.16 -6.84
CA ILE A 148 12.71 -15.01 -6.81
C ILE A 148 11.57 -14.32 -6.04
N ASN A 149 11.84 -13.78 -4.84
CA ASN A 149 10.83 -13.09 -4.06
C ASN A 149 10.30 -11.82 -4.76
N GLY A 150 11.17 -11.08 -5.46
CA GLY A 150 10.77 -9.93 -6.26
C GLY A 150 9.84 -10.30 -7.40
N VAL A 151 10.19 -11.33 -8.18
CA VAL A 151 9.34 -11.84 -9.28
C VAL A 151 8.00 -12.34 -8.73
N LEU A 152 8.01 -13.12 -7.64
CA LEU A 152 6.78 -13.60 -7.02
C LEU A 152 5.91 -12.44 -6.52
N ALA A 153 6.49 -11.43 -5.87
CA ALA A 153 5.75 -10.26 -5.41
C ALA A 153 5.09 -9.50 -6.57
N LEU A 154 5.78 -9.36 -7.71
CA LEU A 154 5.22 -8.75 -8.92
C LEU A 154 4.08 -9.58 -9.51
N LEU A 155 4.25 -10.90 -9.63
CA LEU A 155 3.22 -11.79 -10.14
C LEU A 155 1.97 -11.76 -9.26
N ILE A 156 2.14 -11.85 -7.94
CA ILE A 156 1.04 -11.86 -6.97
C ILE A 156 0.35 -10.49 -6.95
N GLY A 157 1.13 -9.42 -6.90
CA GLY A 157 0.62 -8.04 -6.92
C GLY A 157 -0.09 -7.67 -8.23
N GLY A 158 0.23 -8.32 -9.35
CA GLY A 158 -0.47 -8.14 -10.62
C GLY A 158 -1.70 -9.04 -10.76
N ILE A 159 -1.56 -10.34 -10.48
CA ILE A 159 -2.61 -11.34 -10.74
C ILE A 159 -3.80 -11.17 -9.78
N ILE A 160 -3.55 -10.96 -8.49
CA ILE A 160 -4.63 -10.95 -7.50
C ILE A 160 -5.61 -9.78 -7.72
N PRO A 161 -5.16 -8.53 -7.89
CA PRO A 161 -6.08 -7.44 -8.23
C PRO A 161 -6.84 -7.69 -9.54
N VAL A 162 -6.19 -8.27 -10.56
CA VAL A 162 -6.87 -8.64 -11.82
C VAL A 162 -7.99 -9.64 -11.56
N ILE A 163 -7.81 -10.66 -10.71
CA ILE A 163 -8.88 -11.61 -10.37
C ILE A 163 -10.07 -10.90 -9.69
N PHE A 164 -9.82 -9.95 -8.79
CA PHE A 164 -10.87 -9.18 -8.12
C PHE A 164 -11.67 -8.29 -9.08
N TYR A 165 -11.00 -7.77 -10.13
CA TYR A 165 -11.58 -6.80 -11.05
C TYR A 165 -11.93 -7.35 -12.44
N CYS A 166 -11.57 -8.59 -12.80
CA CYS A 166 -11.78 -9.14 -14.15
C CYS A 166 -13.26 -9.20 -14.56
N LYS A 167 -14.16 -9.35 -13.58
CA LYS A 167 -15.61 -9.36 -13.81
C LYS A 167 -16.25 -7.96 -13.74
N SER A 168 -15.48 -6.93 -13.35
CA SER A 168 -15.97 -5.56 -13.29
C SER A 168 -16.31 -5.05 -14.69
N ALA A 169 -17.42 -4.33 -14.82
CA ALA A 169 -17.81 -3.67 -16.07
C ALA A 169 -16.71 -2.72 -16.57
N VAL A 170 -15.99 -2.08 -15.65
CA VAL A 170 -14.89 -1.17 -15.95
C VAL A 170 -13.74 -1.91 -16.63
N PHE A 171 -13.35 -3.07 -16.09
CA PHE A 171 -12.26 -3.88 -16.67
C PHE A 171 -12.61 -4.37 -18.07
N LYS A 172 -13.85 -4.86 -18.26
CA LYS A 172 -14.33 -5.29 -19.59
C LYS A 172 -14.33 -4.14 -20.60
N SER A 173 -14.77 -2.94 -20.20
CA SER A 173 -14.75 -1.76 -21.07
C SER A 173 -13.33 -1.36 -21.46
N LEU A 174 -12.37 -1.46 -20.52
CA LEU A 174 -10.98 -1.09 -20.74
C LEU A 174 -10.28 -2.08 -21.69
N VAL A 175 -10.49 -3.39 -21.50
CA VAL A 175 -10.00 -4.43 -22.42
C VAL A 175 -10.58 -4.24 -23.82
N HIS A 176 -11.88 -3.98 -23.94
CA HIS A 176 -12.52 -3.75 -25.23
C HIS A 176 -11.92 -2.56 -26.00
N ARG A 177 -11.57 -1.46 -25.32
CA ARG A 177 -10.90 -0.30 -25.93
C ARG A 177 -9.47 -0.59 -26.38
N LEU A 178 -8.78 -1.51 -25.72
CA LEU A 178 -7.41 -1.91 -26.07
C LEU A 178 -7.37 -2.92 -27.22
N THR A 179 -8.40 -3.75 -27.37
CA THR A 179 -8.47 -4.76 -28.44
C THR A 179 -9.12 -4.26 -29.73
N ASN A 180 -9.90 -3.18 -29.68
CA ASN A 180 -10.61 -2.59 -30.84
C ASN A 180 -10.00 -1.27 -31.34
N ASN A 181 -8.77 -0.96 -30.93
CA ASN A 181 -7.90 0.07 -31.53
C ASN A 181 -6.74 -0.62 -32.24
#